data_AF-A0A9X0CU17-F1
#
_entry.id   AF-A0A9X0CU17-F1
#
_cell.length_a   1.000
_cell.length_b   1.000
_cell.length_c   1.000
_cell.angle_alpha   90.00
_cell.angle_beta   90.00
_cell.angle_gamma   90.00
#
_symmetry.space_group_name_H-M   'P 1'
#
loop_
_entity.id
_entity.type
_entity.pdbx_description
1 polymer ?
#
loop_
_entity_poly.entity_id
_entity_poly.type
_entity_poly.pdbx_seq_one_letter_code
_entity_poly.pdbx_strand_id
1 'polypeptide(L)'
;MAANGVFLRGAVFRPHHGEKSPWRLKSVKNIQKITKSMKMVSAAKFGRAERELRPARVYGAGASALYEKVEIKPSEPKPNNLIVVLSSDRGLCGGIHSNLVKAVKNTLTERGGDNTKIVACGEKSRQLFLRTHADHLLMSFSEIGKRPPQFCEATFITQEILNSGFQFDMGEMYYNCFK
;
A
#
# COMPACT_ATOMS: atom_id res chain seq x y z
N MET A 1 -64.64 28.31 -12.51
CA MET A 1 -63.43 28.95 -11.93
C MET A 1 -62.55 27.85 -11.36
N ALA A 2 -61.82 27.14 -12.23
CA ALA A 2 -60.79 26.15 -11.93
C ALA A 2 -60.21 25.65 -13.27
N ALA A 3 -58.89 25.73 -13.46
CA ALA A 3 -58.10 24.75 -14.23
C ALA A 3 -56.61 25.11 -14.13
N ASN A 4 -55.88 24.20 -13.49
CA ASN A 4 -54.45 24.14 -13.35
C ASN A 4 -53.73 24.07 -14.71
N GLY A 5 -52.59 24.77 -14.82
CA GLY A 5 -51.68 24.65 -15.96
C GLY A 5 -50.23 24.86 -15.53
N VAL A 6 -49.66 23.84 -14.87
CA VAL A 6 -48.22 23.77 -14.58
C VAL A 6 -47.48 23.58 -15.90
N PHE A 7 -46.96 24.66 -16.47
CA PHE A 7 -46.09 24.60 -17.65
C PHE A 7 -44.71 24.08 -17.23
N LEU A 8 -44.53 22.77 -17.31
CA LEU A 8 -43.21 22.12 -17.25
C LEU A 8 -42.36 22.69 -18.40
N ARG A 9 -41.45 23.61 -18.09
CA ARG A 9 -40.40 24.03 -19.03
C ARG A 9 -39.48 22.83 -19.26
N GLY A 10 -39.77 22.07 -20.32
CA GLY A 10 -38.84 21.09 -20.86
C GLY A 10 -37.53 21.79 -21.19
N ALA A 11 -36.48 21.46 -20.45
CA ALA A 11 -35.13 21.89 -20.79
C ALA A 11 -34.74 21.16 -22.07
N VAL A 12 -34.80 21.87 -23.20
CA VAL A 12 -34.23 21.41 -24.47
C VAL A 12 -32.72 21.30 -24.28
N PHE A 13 -32.23 20.10 -23.99
CA PHE A 13 -30.81 19.81 -23.90
C PHE A 13 -30.25 19.71 -25.31
N ARG A 14 -29.70 20.81 -25.83
CA ARG A 14 -28.92 20.77 -27.08
C ARG A 14 -27.61 20.02 -26.81
N PRO A 15 -27.21 19.06 -27.66
CA PRO A 15 -25.86 18.51 -27.58
C PRO A 15 -24.89 19.62 -27.98
N HIS A 16 -24.17 20.21 -27.00
CA HIS A 16 -23.01 21.05 -27.28
C HIS A 16 -21.90 20.15 -27.85
N HIS A 17 -21.96 19.90 -29.16
CA HIS A 17 -20.81 19.40 -29.92
C HIS A 17 -19.81 20.55 -30.07
N GLY A 18 -18.73 20.51 -29.29
CA GLY A 18 -17.49 21.22 -29.62
C GLY A 18 -16.91 22.16 -28.55
N GLU A 19 -17.71 22.73 -27.65
CA GLU A 19 -17.18 23.68 -26.65
C GLU A 19 -16.84 22.99 -25.32
N LYS A 20 -15.55 22.91 -25.01
CA LYS A 20 -15.08 22.47 -23.69
C LYS A 20 -15.66 23.40 -22.63
N SER A 21 -16.53 22.89 -21.76
CA SER A 21 -17.12 23.65 -20.65
C SER A 21 -16.05 24.45 -19.88
N PRO A 22 -16.22 25.78 -19.70
CA PRO A 22 -15.24 26.64 -19.03
C PRO A 22 -14.86 26.14 -17.62
N TRP A 23 -15.81 25.54 -16.92
CA TRP A 23 -15.60 24.95 -15.58
C TRP A 23 -14.65 23.76 -15.60
N ARG A 24 -14.73 22.91 -16.62
CA ARG A 24 -13.82 21.77 -16.80
C ARG A 24 -12.39 22.26 -17.06
N LEU A 25 -12.24 23.30 -17.90
CA LEU A 25 -10.93 23.88 -18.20
C LEU A 25 -10.27 24.49 -16.95
N LYS A 26 -11.05 25.22 -16.14
CA LYS A 26 -10.57 25.78 -14.87
C LYS A 26 -10.15 24.68 -13.88
N SER A 27 -10.93 23.61 -13.77
CA SER A 27 -10.61 22.47 -12.92
C SER A 27 -9.31 21.76 -13.33
N VAL A 28 -9.15 21.46 -14.63
CA VAL A 28 -7.93 20.81 -15.15
C VAL A 28 -6.69 21.69 -14.93
N LYS A 29 -6.79 23.01 -15.15
CA LYS A 29 -5.68 23.95 -14.88
C LYS A 29 -5.30 23.98 -13.39
N ASN A 30 -6.28 23.88 -12.49
CA ASN A 30 -6.00 23.81 -11.05
C ASN A 30 -5.33 22.49 -10.65
N ILE A 31 -5.83 21.36 -11.14
CA ILE A 31 -5.23 20.04 -10.92
C ILE A 31 -3.79 20.03 -11.44
N GLN A 32 -3.52 20.61 -12.62
CA GLN A 32 -2.17 20.71 -13.19
C GLN A 32 -1.21 21.51 -12.29
N LYS A 33 -1.67 22.59 -11.67
CA LYS A 33 -0.86 23.37 -10.71
C LYS A 33 -0.53 22.54 -9.46
N ILE A 34 -1.53 21.85 -8.91
CA ILE A 34 -1.37 20.99 -7.73
C ILE A 34 -0.38 19.86 -8.01
N THR A 35 -0.52 19.17 -9.15
CA THR A 35 0.39 18.07 -9.51
C THR A 35 1.80 18.56 -9.81
N LYS A 36 1.98 19.75 -10.42
CA LYS A 36 3.30 20.35 -10.61
C LYS A 36 4.00 20.65 -9.29
N SER A 37 3.28 21.25 -8.34
CA SER A 37 3.82 21.50 -6.99
C SER A 37 4.13 20.19 -6.27
N MET A 38 3.21 19.21 -6.33
CA MET A 38 3.39 17.90 -5.72
C MET A 38 4.61 17.15 -6.30
N LYS A 39 4.86 17.26 -7.61
CA LYS A 39 6.06 16.68 -8.25
C LYS A 39 7.35 17.21 -7.60
N MET A 40 7.43 18.52 -7.35
CA MET A 40 8.61 19.13 -6.71
C MET A 40 8.76 18.70 -5.26
N VAL A 41 7.66 18.69 -4.49
CA VAL A 41 7.66 18.23 -3.09
C VAL A 41 8.05 16.76 -2.98
N SER A 42 7.52 15.90 -3.87
CA SER A 42 7.85 14.48 -3.91
C SER A 42 9.30 14.25 -4.31
N ALA A 43 9.85 15.02 -5.24
CA ALA A 43 11.26 14.93 -5.60
C ALA A 43 12.19 15.27 -4.41
N ALA A 44 11.87 16.32 -3.64
CA ALA A 44 12.61 16.67 -2.43
C ALA A 44 12.52 15.57 -1.35
N LYS A 45 11.32 14.99 -1.14
CA LYS A 45 11.12 13.87 -0.22
C LYS A 45 11.88 12.61 -0.65
N PHE A 46 11.89 12.31 -1.95
CA PHE A 46 12.64 11.20 -2.52
C PHE A 46 14.14 11.36 -2.27
N GLY A 47 14.72 12.53 -2.57
CA GLY A 47 16.15 12.78 -2.31
C GLY A 47 16.52 12.75 -0.82
N ARG A 48 15.57 13.01 0.09
CA ARG A 48 15.77 12.75 1.53
C ARG A 48 15.76 11.26 1.84
N ALA A 49 14.76 10.53 1.36
CA ALA A 49 14.63 9.09 1.60
C ALA A 49 15.82 8.30 1.02
N GLU A 50 16.35 8.68 -0.14
CA GLU A 50 17.53 8.03 -0.73
C GLU A 50 18.78 8.20 0.16
N ARG A 51 18.97 9.38 0.75
CA ARG A 51 20.09 9.64 1.67
C ARG A 51 19.96 8.82 2.95
N GLU A 52 18.75 8.67 3.49
CA GLU A 52 18.47 7.86 4.67
C GLU A 52 18.59 6.34 4.37
N LEU A 53 18.31 5.92 3.13
CA LEU A 53 18.37 4.52 2.70
C LEU A 53 19.80 3.99 2.56
N ARG A 54 20.76 4.82 2.13
CA ARG A 54 22.17 4.41 1.94
C ARG A 54 22.79 3.74 3.18
N PRO A 55 22.77 4.33 4.38
CA PRO A 55 23.31 3.67 5.58
C PRO A 55 22.49 2.44 5.98
N ALA A 56 21.15 2.49 5.83
CA ALA A 56 20.28 1.37 6.17
C ALA A 56 20.54 0.13 5.30
N ARG A 57 20.88 0.30 4.02
CA ARG A 57 21.24 -0.81 3.12
C ARG A 57 22.46 -1.59 3.59
N VAL A 58 23.49 -0.91 4.09
CA VAL A 58 24.71 -1.55 4.60
C VAL A 58 24.38 -2.41 5.81
N TYR A 59 23.55 -1.90 6.71
CA TYR A 59 23.09 -2.64 7.89
C TYR A 59 22.31 -3.92 7.49
N GLY A 60 21.37 -3.80 6.55
CA GLY A 60 20.60 -4.96 6.05
C GLY A 60 21.49 -6.01 5.36
N ALA A 61 22.44 -5.57 4.54
CA ALA A 61 23.36 -6.48 3.85
C ALA A 61 24.24 -7.27 4.82
N GLY A 62 24.71 -6.65 5.90
CA GLY A 62 25.48 -7.33 6.95
C GLY A 62 24.68 -8.46 7.61
N ALA A 63 23.40 -8.22 7.91
CA ALA A 63 22.52 -9.24 8.48
C ALA A 63 22.27 -10.39 7.49
N SER A 64 21.94 -10.09 6.23
CA SER A 64 21.69 -11.12 5.20
C SER A 64 22.92 -11.99 4.94
N ALA A 65 24.13 -11.39 4.90
CA ALA A 65 25.37 -12.13 4.67
C ALA A 65 25.69 -13.15 5.78
N LEU A 66 25.21 -12.93 7.01
CA LEU A 66 25.32 -13.93 8.08
C LEU A 66 24.43 -15.14 7.80
N TYR A 67 23.17 -14.90 7.40
CA TYR A 67 22.23 -15.99 7.09
C TYR A 67 22.66 -16.81 5.87
N GLU A 68 23.21 -16.15 4.84
CA GLU A 68 23.74 -16.83 3.65
C GLU A 68 24.89 -17.78 3.99
N LYS A 69 25.81 -17.35 4.88
CA LYS A 69 26.96 -18.18 5.29
C LYS A 69 26.59 -19.39 6.14
N VAL A 70 25.47 -19.33 6.86
CA VAL A 70 25.00 -20.41 7.73
C VAL A 70 24.14 -21.43 6.96
N GLU A 71 23.89 -21.21 5.66
CA GLU A 71 23.09 -22.08 4.78
C GLU A 71 21.77 -22.58 5.44
N ILE A 72 21.08 -21.69 6.15
CA ILE A 72 19.81 -22.04 6.79
C ILE A 72 18.76 -22.20 5.69
N LYS A 73 18.65 -23.42 5.15
CA LYS A 73 17.60 -23.77 4.21
C LYS A 73 16.28 -23.91 4.98
N PRO A 74 15.18 -23.34 4.47
CA PRO A 74 13.87 -23.62 5.03
C PRO A 74 13.58 -25.11 4.85
N SER A 75 13.66 -25.86 5.95
CA SER A 75 13.36 -27.29 5.97
C SER A 75 11.84 -27.47 5.97
N GLU A 76 11.35 -28.13 4.93
CA GLU A 76 9.98 -28.64 4.72
C GLU A 76 8.85 -27.59 4.72
N PRO A 77 7.74 -27.83 3.98
CA PRO A 77 6.56 -26.99 4.04
C PRO A 77 5.93 -27.14 5.43
N LYS A 78 6.29 -26.23 6.33
CA LYS A 78 5.73 -26.18 7.68
C LYS A 78 4.31 -25.61 7.64
N PRO A 79 3.45 -26.00 8.61
CA PRO A 79 2.03 -25.68 8.55
C PRO A 79 1.77 -24.18 8.71
N ASN A 80 2.48 -23.46 9.58
CA ASN A 80 2.12 -22.10 9.97
C ASN A 80 3.01 -21.04 9.31
N ASN A 81 2.42 -20.25 8.42
CA ASN A 81 3.12 -19.21 7.67
C ASN A 81 2.68 -17.81 8.08
N LEU A 82 3.63 -16.91 8.29
CA LEU A 82 3.38 -15.50 8.53
C LEU A 82 3.89 -14.66 7.35
N ILE A 83 3.00 -13.87 6.74
CA ILE A 83 3.35 -12.94 5.67
C ILE A 83 3.27 -11.51 6.21
N VAL A 84 4.39 -10.81 6.25
CA VAL A 84 4.46 -9.39 6.61
C VAL A 84 4.50 -8.55 5.34
N VAL A 85 3.49 -7.69 5.13
CA VAL A 85 3.38 -6.86 3.93
C VAL A 85 3.70 -5.41 4.27
N LEU A 86 4.75 -4.86 3.67
CA LEU A 86 5.18 -3.47 3.88
C LEU A 86 4.63 -2.54 2.80
N SER A 87 3.67 -1.70 3.18
CA SER A 87 3.01 -0.70 2.34
C SER A 87 3.01 0.68 3.03
N SER A 88 2.21 1.61 2.52
CA SER A 88 2.06 2.97 3.06
C SER A 88 0.59 3.37 3.15
N ASP A 89 0.29 4.34 4.00
CA ASP A 89 -1.08 4.88 4.09
C ASP A 89 -1.45 5.81 2.93
N ARG A 90 -0.44 6.45 2.33
CA ARG A 90 -0.66 7.44 1.28
C ARG A 90 -0.94 6.79 -0.08
N GLY A 91 -1.87 7.40 -0.81
CA GLY A 91 -2.16 7.07 -2.21
C GLY A 91 -1.33 7.90 -3.19
N LEU A 92 -1.81 7.98 -4.45
CA LEU A 92 -1.17 8.72 -5.55
C LEU A 92 0.25 8.24 -5.90
N CYS A 93 0.51 6.96 -5.70
CA CYS A 93 1.81 6.31 -5.92
C CYS A 93 1.78 5.29 -7.07
N GLY A 94 0.79 5.38 -7.96
CA GLY A 94 0.60 4.42 -9.06
C GLY A 94 0.28 3.01 -8.57
N GLY A 95 0.96 2.01 -9.15
CA GLY A 95 0.68 0.58 -8.93
C GLY A 95 1.41 -0.07 -7.75
N ILE A 96 2.13 0.67 -6.91
CA ILE A 96 2.99 0.14 -5.84
C ILE A 96 2.22 -0.81 -4.90
N HIS A 97 1.06 -0.38 -4.40
CA HIS A 97 0.26 -1.17 -3.45
C HIS A 97 -0.43 -2.34 -4.13
N SER A 98 -0.97 -2.12 -5.33
CA SER A 98 -1.69 -3.15 -6.09
C SER A 98 -0.77 -4.29 -6.52
N ASN A 99 0.45 -3.98 -6.96
CA ASN A 99 1.41 -5.00 -7.37
C ASN A 99 1.87 -5.85 -6.18
N LEU A 100 2.13 -5.21 -5.03
CA LEU A 100 2.50 -5.91 -3.80
C LEU A 100 1.41 -6.88 -3.34
N VAL A 101 0.16 -6.43 -3.30
CA VAL A 101 -0.97 -7.28 -2.90
C VAL A 101 -1.22 -8.40 -3.90
N LYS A 102 -1.03 -8.16 -5.21
CA LYS A 102 -1.12 -9.22 -6.23
C LYS A 102 -0.07 -10.31 -5.99
N ALA A 103 1.18 -9.94 -5.70
CA ALA A 103 2.24 -10.91 -5.40
C ALA A 103 1.89 -11.78 -4.19
N VAL A 104 1.44 -11.16 -3.10
CA VAL A 104 1.02 -11.88 -1.88
C VAL A 104 -0.17 -12.81 -2.15
N LYS A 105 -1.14 -12.38 -2.97
CA LYS A 105 -2.28 -13.21 -3.36
C LYS A 105 -1.88 -14.44 -4.14
N ASN A 106 -0.97 -14.30 -5.10
CA ASN A 106 -0.48 -15.44 -5.87
C ASN A 106 0.16 -16.47 -4.94
N THR A 107 0.98 -16.03 -3.98
CA THR A 107 1.59 -16.92 -2.99
C THR A 107 0.56 -17.59 -2.07
N LEU A 108 -0.50 -16.88 -1.66
CA LEU A 108 -1.61 -17.47 -0.89
C LEU A 108 -2.32 -18.57 -1.68
N THR A 109 -2.57 -18.36 -2.97
CA THR A 109 -3.20 -19.35 -3.85
C THR A 109 -2.30 -20.56 -4.09
N GLU A 110 -1.00 -20.36 -4.27
CA GLU A 110 -0.02 -21.44 -4.48
C GLU A 110 0.15 -22.35 -3.26
N ARG A 111 0.02 -21.81 -2.04
CA ARG A 111 0.29 -22.54 -0.78
C ARG A 111 -0.96 -23.09 -0.09
N GLY A 112 -2.14 -22.95 -0.68
CA GLY A 112 -3.37 -23.53 -0.15
C GLY A 112 -4.00 -22.79 1.05
N GLY A 113 -3.54 -21.57 1.38
CA GLY A 113 -4.24 -20.60 2.23
C GLY A 113 -4.43 -20.92 3.72
N ASP A 114 -4.74 -22.16 4.10
CA ASP A 114 -5.47 -22.48 5.35
C ASP A 114 -4.76 -22.07 6.64
N ASN A 115 -3.42 -22.10 6.68
CA ASN A 115 -2.63 -21.73 7.85
C ASN A 115 -1.73 -20.50 7.64
N THR A 116 -2.02 -19.70 6.61
CA THR A 116 -1.25 -18.47 6.33
C THR A 116 -1.94 -17.27 6.97
N LYS A 117 -1.19 -16.53 7.81
CA LYS A 117 -1.63 -15.27 8.41
C LYS A 117 -0.85 -14.09 7.85
N ILE A 118 -1.52 -12.96 7.71
CA ILE A 118 -0.99 -11.75 7.08
C ILE A 118 -0.94 -10.62 8.11
N VAL A 119 0.20 -9.96 8.20
CA VAL A 119 0.40 -8.71 8.94
C VAL A 119 0.50 -7.58 7.92
N ALA A 120 -0.49 -6.70 7.90
CA ALA A 120 -0.56 -5.61 6.94
C ALA A 120 0.03 -4.32 7.54
N CYS A 121 1.21 -3.90 7.09
CA CYS A 121 1.79 -2.62 7.46
C CYS A 121 1.35 -1.55 6.47
N GLY A 122 0.45 -0.67 6.90
CA GLY A 122 -0.07 0.46 6.14
C GLY A 122 -1.52 0.27 5.71
N GLU A 123 -2.29 1.35 5.81
CA GLU A 123 -3.74 1.37 5.63
C GLU A 123 -4.18 0.94 4.22
N LYS A 124 -3.36 1.19 3.18
CA LYS A 124 -3.70 0.79 1.81
C LYS A 124 -3.63 -0.71 1.59
N SER A 125 -2.66 -1.38 2.20
CA SER A 125 -2.57 -2.84 2.13
C SER A 125 -3.75 -3.48 2.88
N ARG A 126 -4.06 -2.98 4.08
CA ARG A 126 -5.22 -3.40 4.88
C ARG A 126 -6.53 -3.32 4.08
N GLN A 127 -6.79 -2.17 3.44
CA GLN A 127 -8.01 -1.97 2.64
C GLN A 127 -8.13 -2.95 1.47
N LEU A 128 -7.01 -3.33 0.84
CA LEU A 128 -7.00 -4.28 -0.28
C LEU A 128 -7.18 -5.73 0.21
N PHE A 129 -6.59 -6.10 1.34
CA PHE A 129 -6.76 -7.43 1.92
C PHE A 129 -8.16 -7.64 2.51
N LEU A 130 -8.72 -6.64 3.21
CA LEU A 130 -10.08 -6.73 3.77
C LEU A 130 -11.16 -7.05 2.73
N ARG A 131 -10.96 -6.67 1.46
CA ARG A 131 -11.90 -6.94 0.38
C ARG A 131 -11.82 -8.35 -0.19
N THR A 132 -10.72 -9.07 0.05
CA THR A 132 -10.44 -10.33 -0.67
C THR A 132 -10.03 -11.48 0.22
N HIS A 133 -9.27 -11.22 1.28
CA HIS A 133 -8.72 -12.23 2.20
C HIS A 133 -8.75 -11.67 3.63
N ALA A 134 -9.94 -11.32 4.11
CA ALA A 134 -10.13 -10.78 5.45
C ALA A 134 -9.76 -11.81 6.54
N ASP A 135 -10.04 -13.09 6.29
CA ASP A 135 -9.86 -14.19 7.26
C ASP A 135 -8.39 -14.51 7.54
N HIS A 136 -7.51 -14.14 6.62
CA HIS A 136 -6.06 -14.32 6.76
C HIS A 136 -5.39 -13.15 7.47
N LEU A 137 -6.07 -12.01 7.66
CA LEU A 137 -5.48 -10.84 8.30
C LEU A 137 -5.38 -11.04 9.82
N LEU A 138 -4.15 -11.12 10.35
CA LEU A 138 -3.91 -11.23 11.79
C LEU A 138 -3.99 -9.85 12.47
N MET A 139 -3.26 -8.88 11.91
CA MET A 139 -3.19 -7.53 12.44
C MET A 139 -2.78 -6.54 11.36
N SER A 140 -3.03 -5.26 11.63
CA SER A 140 -2.69 -4.19 10.72
C SER A 140 -2.14 -2.98 11.47
N PHE A 141 -1.10 -2.39 10.92
CA PHE A 141 -0.49 -1.16 11.43
C PHE A 141 -0.85 0.01 10.52
N SER A 142 -1.10 1.17 11.14
CA SER A 142 -1.38 2.42 10.45
C SER A 142 -0.35 3.48 10.83
N GLU A 143 -0.43 4.64 10.20
CA GLU A 143 0.52 5.77 10.33
C GLU A 143 1.87 5.59 9.64
N ILE A 144 1.98 4.58 8.79
CA ILE A 144 3.21 4.24 8.07
C ILE A 144 3.36 5.11 6.81
N GLY A 145 4.47 5.85 6.76
CA GLY A 145 4.82 6.75 5.64
C GLY A 145 4.34 8.19 5.78
N LYS A 146 3.79 8.59 6.94
CA LYS A 146 3.53 10.01 7.26
C LYS A 146 4.82 10.75 7.57
N ARG A 147 5.65 10.17 8.44
CA ARG A 147 7.00 10.58 8.83
C ARG A 147 8.03 9.61 8.24
N PRO A 148 9.32 10.00 8.14
CA PRO A 148 10.37 9.06 7.75
C PRO A 148 10.44 7.89 8.74
N PRO A 149 10.40 6.63 8.27
CA PRO A 149 10.35 5.47 9.14
C PRO A 149 11.61 5.40 10.00
N GLN A 150 11.41 5.11 11.29
CA GLN A 150 12.50 5.00 12.27
C GLN A 150 12.62 3.57 12.78
N PHE A 151 13.79 3.22 13.33
CA PHE A 151 14.03 1.88 13.88
C PHE A 151 13.10 1.54 15.05
N CYS A 152 12.67 2.53 15.83
CA CYS A 152 11.71 2.32 16.92
C CYS A 152 10.34 1.83 16.41
N GLU A 153 9.87 2.31 15.26
CA GLU A 153 8.62 1.85 14.65
C GLU A 153 8.74 0.39 14.20
N ALA A 154 9.88 -0.01 13.64
CA ALA A 154 10.15 -1.40 13.29
C ALA A 154 10.16 -2.31 14.54
N THR A 155 10.82 -1.87 15.62
CA THR A 155 10.86 -2.62 16.88
C THR A 155 9.47 -2.82 17.47
N PHE A 156 8.65 -1.76 17.46
CA PHE A 156 7.26 -1.81 17.92
C PHE A 156 6.44 -2.82 17.12
N ILE A 157 6.51 -2.77 15.78
CA ILE A 157 5.80 -3.73 14.92
C ILE A 157 6.24 -5.16 15.21
N THR A 158 7.55 -5.41 15.34
CA THR A 158 8.07 -6.75 15.64
C THR A 158 7.62 -7.24 17.01
N GLN A 159 7.62 -6.39 18.04
CA GLN A 159 7.15 -6.75 19.37
C GLN A 159 5.66 -7.11 19.37
N GLU A 160 4.82 -6.34 18.68
CA GLU A 160 3.39 -6.64 18.56
C GLU A 160 3.14 -7.96 17.80
N ILE A 161 3.93 -8.26 16.77
CA ILE A 161 3.86 -9.55 16.08
C ILE A 161 4.22 -10.69 17.02
N LEU A 162 5.27 -10.55 17.85
CA LEU A 162 5.66 -11.58 18.82
C LEU A 162 4.61 -11.75 19.94
N ASN A 163 4.00 -10.64 20.38
CA ASN A 163 2.96 -10.62 21.41
C ASN A 163 1.60 -11.15 20.91
N SER A 164 1.42 -11.31 19.60
CA SER A 164 0.18 -11.81 19.01
C SER A 164 -0.20 -13.23 19.44
N GLY A 165 0.74 -13.99 19.99
CA GLY A 165 0.55 -15.39 20.41
C GLY A 165 0.45 -16.38 19.25
N PHE A 166 0.56 -15.91 17.99
CA PHE A 166 0.56 -16.78 16.82
C PHE A 166 1.96 -17.41 16.64
N GLN A 167 2.04 -18.73 16.79
CA GLN A 167 3.26 -19.48 16.52
C GLN A 167 3.39 -19.71 15.01
N PHE A 168 4.34 -19.02 14.40
CA PHE A 168 4.70 -19.19 13.00
C PHE A 168 6.03 -19.93 12.89
N ASP A 169 6.10 -20.80 11.90
CA ASP A 169 7.28 -21.61 11.61
C ASP A 169 8.15 -20.99 10.51
N MET A 170 7.51 -20.28 9.59
CA MET A 170 8.13 -19.57 8.47
C MET A 170 7.52 -18.17 8.37
N GLY A 171 8.39 -17.16 8.28
CA GLY A 171 8.01 -15.76 8.10
C GLY A 171 8.56 -15.22 6.79
N GLU A 172 7.71 -14.59 5.99
CA GLU A 172 8.09 -13.95 4.73
C GLU A 172 7.71 -12.47 4.73
N MET A 173 8.58 -11.62 4.21
CA MET A 173 8.36 -10.19 4.15
C MET A 173 8.26 -9.71 2.70
N TYR A 174 7.13 -9.09 2.36
CA TYR A 174 6.87 -8.52 1.04
C TYR A 174 7.04 -7.01 1.09
N TYR A 175 7.98 -6.51 0.29
CA TYR A 175 8.25 -5.09 0.13
C TYR A 175 8.66 -4.79 -1.31
N ASN A 176 8.54 -3.53 -1.71
CA ASN A 176 9.01 -3.09 -3.02
C ASN A 176 10.49 -2.70 -2.95
N CYS A 177 11.35 -3.43 -3.65
CA CYS A 177 12.77 -3.10 -3.74
C CYS A 177 12.99 -1.92 -4.69
N PHE A 178 13.61 -0.86 -4.19
CA PHE A 178 14.01 0.28 -5.01
C PHE A 178 15.35 -0.02 -5.70
N LYS A 179 15.36 0.01 -7.04
CA LYS A 179 16.56 -0.20 -7.87
C LYS A 179 17.35 1.09 -7.99
#